data_AF-A0A267HB94-F1
#
_entry.id   AF-A0A267HB94-F1
#
_cell.length_a   1.000
_cell.length_b   1.000
_cell.length_c   1.000
_cell.angle_alpha   90.00
_cell.angle_beta   90.00
_cell.angle_gamma   90.00
#
_symmetry.space_group_name_H-M   'P 1'
#
loop_
_entity.id
_entity.type
_entity.pdbx_description
1 polymer ?
#
loop_
_entity_poly.entity_id
_entity_poly.type
_entity_poly.pdbx_seq_one_letter_code
_entity_poly.pdbx_strand_id
1 'polypeptide(L)'
;ATAMPRVKYYGRMAPPVLTGKFFAELAIQLKDLGVGRCFYRLNHAAKYKEPCYCVPTRVEPVLGDASRRRCRVWGTEVFRGRLMSPPGEAEGTPTLIPGTHLPDWVLVPREREEEFKSRSFEPAPVQVIESVCRYPPAIEAHLIRQHPDRFSELAPPLMLLRPKWDPYSFQEPRVPTPDEQARIWPPYSEQMEQLGAYRKPVHKTVYTLAKRADTPLLNWHVVLKPELPHDYNDSPDFDYKLKE
;
A
#
# COMPACT_ATOMS: atom_id res chain seq x y z
N ALA A 1 23.54 -29.58 -26.19
CA ALA A 1 22.16 -29.07 -26.03
C ALA A 1 22.06 -28.34 -24.70
N THR A 2 22.03 -27.01 -24.72
CA THR A 2 21.96 -26.17 -23.52
C THR A 2 20.57 -26.34 -22.89
N ALA A 3 20.51 -26.99 -21.73
CA ALA A 3 19.27 -27.22 -21.02
C ALA A 3 18.63 -25.88 -20.63
N MET A 4 17.45 -25.57 -21.19
CA MET A 4 16.69 -24.39 -20.79
C MET A 4 16.37 -24.46 -19.29
N PRO A 5 16.54 -23.37 -18.53
CA PRO A 5 16.19 -23.35 -17.12
C PRO A 5 14.68 -23.62 -16.97
N ARG A 6 14.33 -24.60 -16.13
CA ARG A 6 12.93 -24.90 -15.78
C ARG A 6 12.35 -23.77 -14.96
N VAL A 7 11.60 -22.88 -15.60
CA VAL A 7 10.81 -21.85 -14.94
C VAL A 7 9.61 -22.54 -14.26
N LYS A 8 9.60 -22.55 -12.93
CA LYS A 8 8.43 -22.99 -12.16
C LYS A 8 7.56 -21.78 -11.83
N TYR A 9 6.31 -21.83 -12.27
CA TYR A 9 5.32 -20.80 -12.01
C TYR A 9 4.78 -20.95 -10.58
N TYR A 10 4.98 -19.92 -9.76
CA TYR A 10 4.34 -19.81 -8.45
C TYR A 10 3.45 -18.58 -8.47
N GLY A 11 2.13 -18.79 -8.48
CA GLY A 11 1.15 -17.72 -8.42
C GLY A 11 -0.07 -18.16 -7.65
N ARG A 12 -0.61 -17.28 -6.81
CA ARG A 12 -2.02 -17.38 -6.44
C ARG A 12 -2.82 -16.99 -7.66
N MET A 13 -3.81 -17.80 -8.05
CA MET A 13 -4.82 -17.35 -9.01
C MET A 13 -5.41 -16.04 -8.48
N ALA A 14 -5.54 -15.04 -9.36
CA ALA A 14 -6.18 -13.79 -9.00
C ALA A 14 -7.54 -14.08 -8.33
N PRO A 15 -8.00 -13.22 -7.40
CA PRO A 15 -9.35 -13.30 -6.86
C PRO A 15 -10.39 -13.42 -7.99
N PRO A 16 -11.58 -14.00 -7.70
CA PRO A 16 -12.48 -14.56 -8.70
C PRO A 16 -12.78 -13.55 -9.81
N VAL A 17 -12.43 -13.96 -11.03
CA VAL A 17 -12.75 -13.36 -12.33
C VAL A 17 -12.94 -11.84 -12.32
N LEU A 18 -11.84 -11.10 -12.51
CA LEU A 18 -11.90 -9.68 -12.86
C LEU A 18 -12.56 -9.54 -14.26
N THR A 19 -13.89 -9.42 -14.28
CA THR A 19 -14.76 -9.36 -15.49
C THR A 19 -15.00 -7.93 -15.97
N GLY A 20 -14.15 -6.97 -15.59
CA GLY A 20 -14.29 -5.56 -15.96
C GLY A 20 -13.44 -5.16 -17.17
N LYS A 21 -13.44 -3.85 -17.46
CA LYS A 21 -12.56 -3.23 -18.45
C LYS A 21 -11.34 -2.62 -17.77
N PHE A 22 -10.27 -2.43 -18.53
CA PHE A 22 -9.11 -1.67 -18.04
C PHE A 22 -9.45 -0.18 -18.00
N PHE A 23 -8.85 0.56 -17.05
CA PHE A 23 -9.05 2.01 -16.96
C PHE A 23 -8.66 2.70 -18.28
N ALA A 24 -7.51 2.31 -18.86
CA ALA A 24 -7.01 2.91 -20.09
C ALA A 24 -7.99 2.73 -21.27
N GLU A 25 -8.62 1.55 -21.39
CA GLU A 25 -9.58 1.27 -22.46
C GLU A 25 -10.82 2.17 -22.37
N LEU A 26 -11.29 2.46 -21.15
CA LEU A 26 -12.40 3.38 -20.92
C LEU A 26 -11.99 4.84 -21.14
N ALA A 27 -10.82 5.24 -20.63
CA ALA A 27 -10.30 6.59 -20.72
C ALA A 27 -10.06 7.03 -22.18
N ILE A 28 -9.48 6.16 -23.01
CA ILE A 28 -9.17 6.48 -24.43
C ILE A 28 -10.44 6.77 -25.25
N GLN A 29 -11.59 6.21 -24.87
CA GLN A 29 -12.86 6.44 -25.56
C GLN A 29 -13.49 7.80 -25.22
N LEU A 30 -12.95 8.51 -24.22
CA LEU A 30 -13.47 9.78 -23.73
C LEU A 30 -12.59 10.94 -24.20
N LYS A 31 -13.20 12.12 -24.28
CA LYS A 31 -12.46 13.38 -24.46
C LYS A 31 -11.54 13.61 -23.26
N ASP A 32 -10.36 14.16 -23.52
CA ASP A 32 -9.34 14.47 -22.52
C ASP A 32 -9.01 13.27 -21.61
N LEU A 33 -9.03 12.05 -22.17
CA LEU A 33 -8.79 10.79 -21.46
C LEU A 33 -9.72 10.57 -20.25
N GLY A 34 -10.91 11.17 -20.26
CA GLY A 34 -11.90 11.01 -19.20
C GLY A 34 -11.62 11.82 -17.94
N VAL A 35 -10.76 12.86 -18.01
CA VAL A 35 -10.54 13.79 -16.90
C VAL A 35 -11.87 14.39 -16.41
N GLY A 36 -12.05 14.45 -15.09
CA GLY A 36 -13.27 14.96 -14.44
C GLY A 36 -14.47 14.00 -14.42
N ARG A 37 -14.40 12.85 -15.09
CA ARG A 37 -15.46 11.82 -15.08
C ARG A 37 -15.35 10.90 -13.88
N CYS A 38 -16.45 10.24 -13.50
CA CYS A 38 -16.46 9.35 -12.34
C CYS A 38 -16.22 7.90 -12.76
N PHE A 39 -15.22 7.27 -12.17
CA PHE A 39 -14.93 5.85 -12.34
C PHE A 39 -15.07 5.13 -11.01
N TYR A 40 -15.53 3.89 -11.03
CA TYR A 40 -15.57 3.04 -9.86
C TYR A 40 -15.04 1.65 -10.19
N ARG A 41 -14.73 0.89 -9.14
CA ARG A 41 -14.32 -0.52 -9.26
C ARG A 41 -15.44 -1.47 -8.93
N LEU A 42 -15.63 -2.47 -9.78
CA LEU A 42 -16.65 -3.51 -9.58
C LEU A 42 -16.42 -4.28 -8.27
N ASN A 43 -15.17 -4.61 -7.95
CA ASN A 43 -14.82 -5.29 -6.70
C ASN A 43 -15.15 -4.47 -5.46
N HIS A 44 -14.92 -3.15 -5.50
CA HIS A 44 -15.21 -2.28 -4.38
C HIS A 44 -16.73 -2.14 -4.21
N ALA A 45 -17.46 -1.95 -5.31
CA ALA A 45 -18.92 -1.87 -5.30
C ALA A 45 -19.60 -3.17 -4.85
N ALA A 46 -18.99 -4.34 -5.11
CA ALA A 46 -19.51 -5.62 -4.63
C ALA A 46 -19.23 -5.85 -3.14
N LYS A 47 -18.11 -5.34 -2.61
CA LYS A 47 -17.66 -5.58 -1.23
C LYS A 47 -18.23 -4.56 -0.23
N TYR A 48 -18.39 -3.32 -0.65
CA TYR A 48 -18.76 -2.19 0.22
C TYR A 48 -20.09 -1.58 -0.24
N LYS A 49 -20.93 -1.21 0.72
CA LYS A 49 -22.21 -0.53 0.44
C LYS A 49 -22.00 0.96 0.21
N GLU A 50 -20.95 1.50 0.81
CA GLU A 50 -20.54 2.89 0.76
C GLU A 50 -19.96 3.25 -0.63
N PRO A 51 -20.13 4.49 -1.11
CA PRO A 51 -19.64 4.88 -2.43
C PRO A 51 -18.13 4.82 -2.49
N CYS A 52 -17.62 4.15 -3.52
CA CYS A 52 -16.20 4.02 -3.82
C CYS A 52 -15.98 4.42 -5.28
N TYR A 53 -15.41 5.60 -5.51
CA TYR A 53 -15.16 6.11 -6.84
C TYR A 53 -13.90 6.97 -6.88
N CYS A 54 -13.42 7.25 -8.07
CA CYS A 54 -12.38 8.23 -8.29
C CYS A 54 -12.74 9.17 -9.43
N VAL A 55 -12.20 10.38 -9.34
CA VAL A 55 -12.30 11.42 -10.35
C VAL A 55 -10.88 11.75 -10.79
N PRO A 56 -10.47 11.33 -12.00
CA PRO A 56 -9.13 11.56 -12.50
C PRO A 56 -8.96 13.04 -12.86
N THR A 57 -7.86 13.63 -12.41
CA THR A 57 -7.42 14.98 -12.76
C THR A 57 -6.39 14.94 -13.89
N ARG A 58 -5.56 13.89 -13.94
CA ARG A 58 -4.54 13.69 -14.97
C ARG A 58 -4.41 12.21 -15.28
N VAL A 59 -4.39 11.87 -16.56
CA VAL A 59 -4.22 10.49 -17.05
C VAL A 59 -3.04 10.48 -18.01
N GLU A 60 -2.04 9.64 -17.72
CA GLU A 60 -0.89 9.42 -18.58
C GLU A 60 -0.83 7.97 -19.04
N PRO A 61 -1.03 7.68 -20.33
CA PRO A 61 -0.79 6.35 -20.87
C PRO A 61 0.71 6.01 -20.78
N VAL A 62 1.03 4.77 -20.42
CA VAL A 62 2.43 4.33 -20.37
C VAL A 62 2.90 4.04 -21.79
N LEU A 63 3.71 4.94 -22.36
CA LEU A 63 4.16 4.88 -23.76
C LEU A 63 4.93 3.59 -24.12
N GLY A 64 5.61 2.97 -23.15
CA GLY A 64 6.32 1.70 -23.35
C GLY A 64 5.43 0.44 -23.36
N ASP A 65 4.11 0.61 -23.32
CA ASP A 65 3.17 -0.50 -23.30
C ASP A 65 2.54 -0.77 -24.67
N ALA A 66 3.01 -1.81 -25.35
CA ALA A 66 2.45 -2.26 -26.63
C ALA A 66 0.95 -2.61 -26.52
N SER A 67 0.48 -3.04 -25.35
CA SER A 67 -0.93 -3.40 -25.14
C SER A 67 -1.86 -2.20 -24.98
N ARG A 68 -1.31 -1.00 -24.74
CA ARG A 68 -2.06 0.25 -24.44
C ARG A 68 -3.06 0.13 -23.28
N ARG A 69 -2.89 -0.86 -22.39
CA ARG A 69 -3.79 -1.12 -21.26
C ARG A 69 -3.34 -0.47 -19.96
N ARG A 70 -2.08 -0.04 -19.87
CA ARG A 70 -1.53 0.62 -18.68
C ARG A 70 -1.55 2.14 -18.79
N CYS A 71 -1.98 2.77 -17.70
CA CYS A 71 -1.92 4.21 -17.51
C CYS A 71 -1.60 4.53 -16.05
N ARG A 72 -0.94 5.66 -15.85
CA ARG A 72 -0.80 6.32 -14.55
C ARG A 72 -1.92 7.33 -14.44
N VAL A 73 -2.66 7.28 -13.34
CA VAL A 73 -3.83 8.14 -13.13
C VAL A 73 -3.64 8.87 -11.83
N TRP A 74 -3.73 10.18 -11.88
CA TRP A 74 -3.79 11.04 -10.71
C TRP A 74 -5.19 11.60 -10.59
N GLY A 75 -5.74 11.61 -9.38
CA GLY A 75 -7.09 12.09 -9.16
C GLY A 75 -7.49 12.11 -7.70
N THR A 76 -8.70 12.58 -7.46
CA THR A 76 -9.34 12.46 -6.16
C THR A 76 -9.97 11.09 -6.05
N GLU A 77 -9.64 10.35 -4.99
CA GLU A 77 -10.26 9.07 -4.70
C GLU A 77 -11.18 9.22 -3.50
N VAL A 78 -12.39 8.69 -3.62
CA VAL A 78 -13.34 8.56 -2.52
C VAL A 78 -13.48 7.08 -2.23
N PHE A 79 -13.03 6.65 -1.05
CA PHE A 79 -13.10 5.26 -0.64
C PHE A 79 -13.98 5.12 0.60
N ARG A 80 -15.00 4.26 0.51
CA ARG A 80 -16.05 4.11 1.53
C ARG A 80 -16.61 5.46 2.00
N GLY A 81 -16.78 6.36 1.02
CA GLY A 81 -17.28 7.70 1.21
C GLY A 81 -16.33 8.73 1.85
N ARG A 82 -15.11 8.34 2.22
CA ARG A 82 -14.09 9.28 2.70
C ARG A 82 -13.22 9.75 1.55
N LEU A 83 -12.90 11.05 1.54
CA LEU A 83 -11.97 11.64 0.59
C LEU A 83 -10.54 11.23 0.96
N MET A 84 -9.90 10.50 0.06
CA MET A 84 -8.55 10.00 0.26
C MET A 84 -7.54 11.07 -0.11
N SER A 85 -6.57 11.30 0.77
CA SER A 85 -5.52 12.32 0.59
C SER A 85 -4.18 11.78 1.07
N PRO A 86 -3.05 12.26 0.51
CA PRO A 86 -1.73 11.86 0.97
C PRO A 86 -1.50 12.25 2.43
N PRO A 87 -0.71 11.47 3.17
CA PRO A 87 -0.41 11.79 4.55
C PRO A 87 0.37 13.10 4.67
N GLY A 88 -0.22 14.12 5.28
CA GLY A 88 0.41 15.43 5.50
C GLY A 88 0.01 16.52 4.49
N GLU A 89 -0.87 16.20 3.54
CA GLU A 89 -1.43 17.16 2.58
C GLU A 89 -2.90 17.47 2.91
N ALA A 90 -3.43 18.55 2.34
CA ALA A 90 -4.82 18.96 2.53
C ALA A 90 -5.79 17.92 1.94
N GLU A 91 -6.98 17.84 2.53
CA GLU A 91 -8.05 16.94 2.06
C GLU A 91 -8.40 17.25 0.59
N GLY A 92 -8.41 16.21 -0.25
CA GLY A 92 -8.73 16.32 -1.68
C GLY A 92 -7.54 16.56 -2.60
N THR A 93 -6.31 16.46 -2.10
CA THR A 93 -5.13 16.56 -2.97
C THR A 93 -5.07 15.37 -3.94
N PRO A 94 -4.91 15.60 -5.26
CA PRO A 94 -4.90 14.51 -6.24
C PRO A 94 -3.77 13.52 -5.99
N THR A 95 -4.11 12.24 -5.87
CA THR A 95 -3.17 11.15 -5.59
C THR A 95 -3.04 10.20 -6.75
N LEU A 96 -1.92 9.46 -6.80
CA LEU A 96 -1.76 8.37 -7.75
C LEU A 96 -2.73 7.24 -7.38
N ILE A 97 -3.70 6.99 -8.25
CA ILE A 97 -4.70 5.94 -8.06
C ILE A 97 -4.01 4.59 -8.29
N PRO A 98 -3.98 3.69 -7.29
CA PRO A 98 -3.38 2.38 -7.46
C PRO A 98 -4.22 1.51 -8.42
N GLY A 99 -3.74 0.32 -8.80
CA GLY A 99 -4.57 -0.71 -9.45
C GLY A 99 -5.23 -0.35 -10.81
N THR A 100 -4.81 0.71 -11.48
CA THR A 100 -5.33 1.12 -12.81
C THR A 100 -5.13 0.06 -13.90
N HIS A 101 -4.18 -0.85 -13.69
CA HIS A 101 -3.87 -1.98 -14.57
C HIS A 101 -4.77 -3.20 -14.36
N LEU A 102 -5.66 -3.19 -13.37
CA LEU A 102 -6.59 -4.29 -13.14
C LEU A 102 -7.84 -4.12 -14.02
N PRO A 103 -8.39 -5.19 -14.60
CA PRO A 103 -9.62 -5.13 -15.39
C PRO A 103 -10.87 -5.19 -14.49
N ASP A 104 -11.08 -4.16 -13.68
CA ASP A 104 -12.25 -4.04 -12.77
C ASP A 104 -12.91 -2.66 -12.79
N TRP A 105 -12.55 -1.82 -13.76
CA TRP A 105 -13.04 -0.45 -13.84
C TRP A 105 -14.35 -0.35 -14.62
N VAL A 106 -15.20 0.55 -14.15
CA VAL A 106 -16.46 0.92 -14.80
C VAL A 106 -16.61 2.43 -14.76
N LEU A 107 -17.06 3.01 -15.89
CA LEU A 107 -17.38 4.42 -16.00
C LEU A 107 -18.84 4.65 -15.55
N VAL A 108 -19.06 5.64 -14.69
CA VAL A 108 -20.42 6.06 -14.33
C VAL A 108 -21.03 6.86 -15.50
N PRO A 109 -22.25 6.53 -15.95
CA PRO A 109 -22.95 7.35 -16.94
C PRO A 109 -23.15 8.78 -16.44
N ARG A 110 -22.97 9.77 -17.32
CA ARG A 110 -22.96 11.20 -16.96
C ARG A 110 -24.21 11.64 -16.18
N GLU A 111 -25.37 11.17 -16.61
CA GLU A 111 -26.67 11.50 -16.00
C GLU A 111 -26.77 11.05 -14.54
N ARG A 112 -26.05 9.99 -14.17
CA ARG A 112 -26.08 9.40 -12.83
C ARG A 112 -24.90 9.82 -11.96
N GLU A 113 -23.98 10.65 -12.47
CA GLU A 113 -22.79 11.04 -11.71
C GLU A 113 -23.14 11.87 -10.49
N GLU A 114 -24.08 12.80 -10.62
CA GLU A 114 -24.52 13.64 -9.49
C GLU A 114 -25.25 12.82 -8.43
N GLU A 115 -26.13 11.92 -8.85
CA GLU A 115 -26.82 10.97 -7.96
C GLU A 115 -25.81 10.06 -7.25
N PHE A 116 -24.83 9.53 -7.98
CA PHE A 116 -23.81 8.64 -7.43
C PHE A 116 -22.92 9.35 -6.39
N LYS A 117 -22.57 10.63 -6.62
CA LYS A 117 -21.79 11.45 -5.69
C LYS A 117 -22.59 11.90 -4.47
N SER A 118 -23.86 12.27 -4.66
CA SER A 118 -24.74 12.83 -3.63
C SER A 118 -25.40 11.78 -2.74
N ARG A 119 -25.30 10.49 -3.11
CA ARG A 119 -25.80 9.38 -2.31
C ARG A 119 -25.28 9.49 -0.87
N SER A 120 -26.19 9.74 0.07
CA SER A 120 -25.86 9.78 1.49
C SER A 120 -25.40 8.40 1.95
N PHE A 121 -24.33 8.37 2.74
CA PHE A 121 -23.79 7.17 3.35
C PHE A 121 -23.32 7.51 4.76
N GLU A 122 -23.38 6.51 5.63
CA GLU A 122 -22.70 6.59 6.92
C GLU A 122 -21.22 6.25 6.69
N PRO A 123 -20.28 7.18 6.93
CA PRO A 123 -18.87 6.88 6.77
C PRO A 123 -18.50 5.72 7.70
N ALA A 124 -17.75 4.76 7.17
CA ALA A 124 -17.24 3.65 7.96
C ALA A 124 -16.51 4.19 9.20
N PRO A 125 -16.76 3.68 10.42
CA PRO A 125 -16.06 4.15 11.61
C PRO A 125 -14.57 3.82 11.50
N VAL A 126 -13.71 4.71 12.02
CA VAL A 126 -12.29 4.40 12.19
C VAL A 126 -12.18 3.28 13.22
N GLN A 127 -11.52 2.19 12.85
CA GLN A 127 -11.25 1.10 13.77
C GLN A 127 -9.98 1.39 14.55
N VAL A 128 -10.10 1.58 15.86
CA VAL A 128 -8.95 1.69 16.74
C VAL A 128 -8.39 0.28 16.97
N ILE A 129 -7.18 0.02 16.49
CA ILE A 129 -6.51 -1.27 16.66
C ILE A 129 -5.53 -1.23 17.83
N GLU A 130 -5.31 -2.38 18.46
CA GLU A 130 -4.32 -2.52 19.50
C GLU A 130 -2.92 -2.31 18.92
N SER A 131 -2.16 -1.40 19.52
CA SER A 131 -0.79 -1.07 19.14
C SER A 131 0.23 -1.87 19.94
N VAL A 132 -0.20 -2.72 20.86
CA VAL A 132 0.67 -3.43 21.79
C VAL A 132 0.30 -4.90 21.82
N CYS A 133 1.29 -5.78 21.88
CA CYS A 133 1.11 -7.22 22.00
C CYS A 133 2.15 -7.81 22.95
N ARG A 134 1.88 -9.00 23.49
CA ARG A 134 2.88 -9.72 24.29
C ARG A 134 3.98 -10.29 23.41
N TYR A 135 5.17 -10.42 23.99
CA TYR A 135 6.23 -11.19 23.38
C TYR A 135 5.88 -12.69 23.37
N PRO A 136 6.43 -13.46 22.42
CA PRO A 136 6.40 -14.92 22.52
C PRO A 136 7.00 -15.39 23.86
N PRO A 137 6.49 -16.46 24.49
CA PRO A 137 6.86 -16.84 25.87
C PRO A 137 8.36 -17.00 26.13
N ALA A 138 9.11 -17.51 25.14
CA ALA A 138 10.55 -17.68 25.25
C ALA A 138 11.31 -16.34 25.32
N ILE A 139 10.87 -15.33 24.54
CA ILE A 139 11.47 -13.99 24.54
C ILE A 139 11.05 -13.24 25.80
N GLU A 140 9.80 -13.41 26.22
CA GLU A 140 9.29 -12.86 27.47
C GLU A 140 10.14 -13.30 28.68
N ALA A 141 10.37 -14.61 28.83
CA ALA A 141 11.20 -15.16 29.90
C ALA A 141 12.66 -14.67 29.82
N HIS A 142 13.19 -14.48 28.60
CA HIS A 142 14.53 -13.94 28.40
C HIS A 142 14.63 -12.48 28.86
N LEU A 143 13.67 -11.65 28.48
CA LEU A 143 13.61 -10.23 28.86
C LEU A 143 13.41 -10.03 30.36
N ILE A 144 12.58 -10.87 31.01
CA ILE A 144 12.40 -10.85 32.48
C ILE A 144 13.72 -11.18 33.18
N ARG A 145 14.52 -12.13 32.65
CA ARG A 145 15.85 -12.45 33.21
C ARG A 145 16.88 -11.34 33.02
N GLN A 146 16.83 -10.62 31.91
CA GLN A 146 17.77 -9.54 31.60
C GLN A 146 17.47 -8.25 32.37
N HIS A 147 16.19 -7.94 32.58
CA HIS A 147 15.74 -6.69 33.20
C HIS A 147 14.73 -6.97 34.35
N PRO A 148 15.18 -7.61 35.44
CA PRO A 148 14.30 -7.99 36.56
C PRO A 148 13.80 -6.79 37.38
N ASP A 149 14.46 -5.64 37.25
CA ASP A 149 14.08 -4.35 37.82
C ASP A 149 12.86 -3.71 37.13
N ARG A 150 12.64 -4.06 35.85
CA ARG A 150 11.62 -3.45 35.00
C ARG A 150 10.45 -4.39 34.69
N PHE A 151 10.72 -5.68 34.56
CA PHE A 151 9.73 -6.68 34.17
C PHE A 151 9.60 -7.78 35.21
N SER A 152 8.39 -8.29 35.36
CA SER A 152 8.09 -9.44 36.22
C SER A 152 7.06 -10.35 35.56
N GLU A 153 6.84 -11.54 36.11
CA GLU A 153 5.80 -12.46 35.61
C GLU A 153 4.38 -11.86 35.73
N LEU A 154 4.15 -10.97 36.69
CA LEU A 154 2.88 -10.25 36.86
C LEU A 154 2.77 -9.06 35.90
N ALA A 155 3.90 -8.47 35.51
CA ALA A 155 3.98 -7.34 34.57
C ALA A 155 4.95 -7.68 33.42
N PRO A 156 4.57 -8.58 32.50
CA PRO A 156 5.46 -9.00 31.43
C PRO A 156 5.77 -7.88 30.43
N PRO A 157 6.92 -7.95 29.75
CA PRO A 157 7.30 -7.01 28.71
C PRO A 157 6.33 -7.04 27.53
N LEU A 158 6.15 -5.89 26.90
CA LEU A 158 5.24 -5.68 25.79
C LEU A 158 6.01 -5.27 24.53
N MET A 159 5.49 -5.69 23.38
CA MET A 159 5.98 -5.33 22.06
C MET A 159 5.05 -4.30 21.44
N LEU A 160 5.60 -3.18 20.97
CA LEU A 160 4.86 -2.22 20.17
C LEU A 160 4.66 -2.77 18.75
N LEU A 161 3.41 -3.02 18.39
CA LEU A 161 3.00 -3.37 17.05
C LEU A 161 3.08 -2.14 16.15
N ARG A 162 3.74 -2.32 15.00
CA ARG A 162 3.85 -1.30 13.96
C ARG A 162 3.00 -1.73 12.76
N PRO A 163 1.70 -1.41 12.74
CA PRO A 163 0.90 -1.62 11.55
C PRO A 163 1.52 -0.85 10.37
N LYS A 164 1.49 -1.49 9.19
CA LYS A 164 1.83 -0.81 7.94
C LYS A 164 0.73 0.21 7.64
N TRP A 165 1.11 1.42 7.22
CA TRP A 165 0.14 2.40 6.76
C TRP A 165 -0.61 1.86 5.54
N ASP A 166 -1.91 1.66 5.70
CA ASP A 166 -2.84 1.31 4.63
C ASP A 166 -4.01 2.30 4.65
N PRO A 167 -4.11 3.20 3.65
CA PRO A 167 -5.14 4.22 3.58
C PRO A 167 -6.55 3.61 3.44
N TYR A 168 -6.66 2.38 2.92
CA TYR A 168 -7.95 1.71 2.73
C TYR A 168 -8.41 0.91 3.96
N SER A 169 -7.55 0.75 4.97
CA SER A 169 -7.88 -0.04 6.16
C SER A 169 -8.76 0.73 7.15
N PHE A 170 -8.68 2.05 7.17
CA PHE A 170 -9.29 2.93 8.18
C PHE A 170 -8.98 2.47 9.62
N GLN A 171 -7.77 1.96 9.82
CA GLN A 171 -7.29 1.49 11.11
C GLN A 171 -6.27 2.48 11.70
N GLU A 172 -6.57 2.95 12.90
CA GLU A 172 -5.67 3.83 13.67
C GLU A 172 -5.16 3.08 14.90
N PRO A 173 -3.83 3.08 15.16
CA PRO A 173 -3.29 2.43 16.35
C PRO A 173 -3.71 3.23 17.59
N ARG A 174 -4.20 2.52 18.60
CA ARG A 174 -4.41 3.10 19.93
C ARG A 174 -3.09 3.63 20.48
N VAL A 175 -3.10 4.79 21.13
CA VAL A 175 -1.93 5.25 21.91
C VAL A 175 -1.82 4.38 23.17
N PRO A 176 -0.67 3.71 23.42
CA PRO A 176 -0.49 2.90 24.62
C PRO A 176 -0.62 3.74 25.89
N THR A 177 -1.18 3.18 26.97
CA THR A 177 -1.26 3.86 28.27
C THR A 177 0.13 4.03 28.89
N PRO A 178 0.34 4.95 29.87
CA PRO A 178 1.64 5.13 30.51
C PRO A 178 2.22 3.84 31.10
N ASP A 179 1.35 3.01 31.69
CA ASP A 179 1.74 1.71 32.25
C ASP A 179 2.19 0.73 31.17
N GLU A 180 1.51 0.72 30.02
CA GLU A 180 1.91 -0.08 28.86
C GLU A 180 3.24 0.45 28.29
N GLN A 181 3.42 1.76 28.19
CA GLN A 181 4.66 2.39 27.71
C GLN A 181 5.87 2.02 28.57
N ALA A 182 5.72 1.97 29.89
CA ALA A 182 6.79 1.55 30.80
C ALA A 182 7.23 0.10 30.54
N ARG A 183 6.27 -0.75 30.13
CA ARG A 183 6.47 -2.17 29.86
C ARG A 183 6.92 -2.47 28.43
N ILE A 184 6.88 -1.50 27.52
CA ILE A 184 7.31 -1.70 26.13
C ILE A 184 8.84 -1.82 26.06
N TRP A 185 9.31 -2.86 25.38
CA TRP A 185 10.71 -3.08 25.06
C TRP A 185 10.89 -3.23 23.54
N PRO A 186 11.97 -2.68 22.94
CA PRO A 186 12.81 -1.58 23.41
C PRO A 186 12.01 -0.35 23.91
N PRO A 187 12.59 0.63 24.62
CA PRO A 187 11.84 1.76 25.18
C PRO A 187 10.94 2.49 24.17
N TYR A 188 9.73 2.85 24.59
CA TYR A 188 8.72 3.47 23.72
C TYR A 188 9.21 4.76 23.03
N SER A 189 9.94 5.62 23.75
CA SER A 189 10.48 6.88 23.21
C SER A 189 11.42 6.66 22.02
N GLU A 190 12.33 5.70 22.13
CA GLU A 190 13.29 5.35 21.07
C GLU A 190 12.56 4.80 19.84
N GLN A 191 11.56 3.95 20.05
CA GLN A 191 10.76 3.41 18.95
C GLN A 191 9.95 4.50 18.23
N MET A 192 9.42 5.46 18.98
CA MET A 192 8.66 6.58 18.44
C MET A 192 9.56 7.56 17.66
N GLU A 193 10.75 7.87 18.17
CA GLU A 193 11.71 8.76 17.51
C GLU A 193 12.21 8.19 16.18
N GLN A 194 12.52 6.89 16.14
CA GLN A 194 13.03 6.27 14.92
C GLN A 194 11.97 6.14 13.84
N LEU A 195 10.74 5.73 14.20
CA LEU A 195 9.77 5.22 13.21
C LEU A 195 8.30 5.50 13.55
N GLY A 196 7.98 5.94 14.77
CA GLY A 196 6.61 6.12 15.23
C GLY A 196 5.83 4.80 15.40
N ALA A 197 4.64 4.88 16.01
CA ALA A 197 3.71 3.75 16.13
C ALA A 197 3.10 3.34 14.77
N TYR A 198 3.17 4.22 13.76
CA TYR A 198 2.62 4.00 12.44
C TYR A 198 3.67 4.22 11.37
N ARG A 199 3.98 3.18 10.58
CA ARG A 199 4.99 3.28 9.53
C ARG A 199 4.36 3.79 8.24
N LYS A 200 4.35 5.12 8.05
CA LYS A 200 4.04 5.73 6.76
C LYS A 200 5.10 5.31 5.74
N PRO A 201 4.74 4.94 4.50
CA PRO A 201 5.74 4.81 3.45
C PRO A 201 6.41 6.17 3.28
N VAL A 202 7.72 6.24 3.50
CA VAL A 202 8.52 7.32 2.91
C VAL A 202 8.34 7.16 1.41
N HIS A 203 7.94 8.22 0.70
CA HIS A 203 7.93 8.25 -0.76
C HIS A 203 9.38 8.10 -1.27
N LYS A 204 9.95 6.90 -1.14
CA LYS A 204 11.01 6.47 -2.02
C LYS A 204 10.32 6.35 -3.37
N THR A 205 10.86 7.03 -4.37
CA THR A 205 10.59 6.79 -5.79
C THR A 205 10.93 5.32 -6.08
N VAL A 206 10.03 4.42 -5.69
CA VAL A 206 10.16 2.99 -5.94
C VAL A 206 9.82 2.82 -7.39
N TYR A 207 10.86 2.70 -8.22
CA TYR A 207 10.75 2.15 -9.56
C TYR A 207 10.34 0.68 -9.41
N THR A 208 9.05 0.42 -9.36
CA THR A 208 8.54 -0.92 -9.55
C THR A 208 8.86 -1.31 -10.98
N LEU A 209 9.71 -2.33 -11.17
CA LEU A 209 9.86 -2.99 -12.46
C LEU A 209 8.46 -3.29 -13.00
N ALA A 210 8.20 -2.80 -14.21
CA ALA A 210 6.89 -2.85 -14.81
C ALA A 210 6.46 -4.32 -14.96
N LYS A 211 5.41 -4.75 -14.24
CA LYS A 211 4.73 -6.02 -14.52
C LYS A 211 4.46 -6.08 -16.02
N ARG A 212 4.86 -7.18 -16.68
CA ARG A 212 4.65 -7.33 -18.12
C ARG A 212 3.16 -7.28 -18.45
N ALA A 213 2.81 -6.63 -19.55
CA ALA A 213 1.43 -6.39 -19.94
C ALA A 213 0.71 -7.63 -20.50
N ASP A 214 1.46 -8.64 -20.91
CA ASP A 214 0.98 -9.94 -21.40
C ASP A 214 0.42 -10.82 -20.27
N THR A 215 0.85 -10.59 -19.02
CA THR A 215 0.56 -11.44 -17.86
C THR A 215 0.22 -10.59 -16.62
N PRO A 216 -0.83 -9.76 -16.67
CA PRO A 216 -1.17 -8.82 -15.60
C PRO A 216 -1.54 -9.51 -14.27
N LEU A 217 -1.85 -10.81 -14.33
CA LEU A 217 -2.23 -11.64 -13.18
C LEU A 217 -1.06 -12.45 -12.58
N LEU A 218 0.13 -12.43 -13.18
CA LEU A 218 1.31 -13.10 -12.63
C LEU A 218 2.20 -12.13 -11.87
N ASN A 219 2.54 -12.50 -10.64
CA ASN A 219 3.64 -11.90 -9.91
C ASN A 219 4.93 -12.64 -10.29
N TRP A 220 5.85 -11.94 -10.94
CA TRP A 220 7.14 -12.49 -11.34
C TRP A 220 8.14 -12.34 -10.19
N HIS A 221 8.57 -13.46 -9.60
CA HIS A 221 9.75 -13.50 -8.74
C HIS A 221 10.93 -14.02 -9.56
N VAL A 222 11.79 -13.11 -10.02
CA VAL A 222 13.04 -13.49 -10.68
C VAL A 222 14.06 -13.75 -9.59
N VAL A 223 14.24 -15.02 -9.22
CA VAL A 223 15.38 -15.43 -8.40
C VAL A 223 16.59 -15.52 -9.32
N LEU A 224 17.36 -14.44 -9.38
CA LEU A 224 18.75 -14.54 -9.83
C LEU A 224 19.49 -15.38 -8.78
N LYS A 225 20.32 -16.31 -9.22
CA LYS A 225 21.10 -17.16 -8.30
C LYS A 225 21.85 -16.29 -7.27
N PRO A 226 22.05 -16.79 -6.04
CA PRO A 226 22.64 -16.01 -4.97
C PRO A 226 24.14 -15.85 -5.24
N GLU A 227 24.56 -14.64 -5.56
CA GLU A 227 25.86 -14.18 -5.08
C GLU A 227 25.60 -13.49 -3.73
N LEU A 228 26.48 -13.79 -2.79
CA LEU A 228 26.42 -13.51 -1.34
C LEU A 228 26.19 -12.02 -0.99
N PRO A 229 25.79 -11.74 0.27
CA PRO A 229 25.19 -10.46 0.65
C PRO A 229 26.25 -9.35 0.65
N HIS A 230 26.00 -8.29 -0.11
CA HIS A 230 26.61 -7.00 0.18
C HIS A 230 25.72 -6.24 1.14
N ASP A 231 26.23 -6.09 2.36
CA ASP A 231 25.76 -5.20 3.39
C ASP A 231 25.54 -3.79 2.81
N TYR A 232 24.30 -3.32 2.88
CA TYR A 232 23.95 -1.93 2.65
C TYR A 232 24.13 -1.19 3.97
N ASN A 233 25.36 -0.82 4.26
CA ASN A 233 25.77 0.35 5.03
C ASN A 233 27.27 0.25 5.23
N ASP A 234 28.01 0.95 4.39
CA ASP A 234 29.18 1.74 4.79
C ASP A 234 29.65 2.50 3.55
N SER A 235 29.32 3.79 3.52
CA SER A 235 30.11 4.77 2.77
C SER A 235 31.21 5.23 3.74
N PRO A 236 32.46 5.39 3.31
CA PRO A 236 32.84 6.64 2.67
C PRO A 236 33.86 6.51 1.52
N ASP A 237 33.87 7.54 0.67
CA ASP A 237 35.02 8.06 -0.08
C ASP A 237 35.90 7.09 -0.86
N PHE A 238 35.77 7.05 -2.19
CA PHE A 238 36.96 6.85 -3.03
C PHE A 238 36.91 7.65 -4.34
N ASP A 239 37.92 8.51 -4.40
CA ASP A 239 38.38 9.47 -5.38
C ASP A 239 38.48 8.91 -6.82
N TYR A 240 37.82 9.56 -7.79
CA TYR A 240 37.98 9.23 -9.22
C TYR A 240 39.23 9.92 -9.76
N LYS A 241 40.40 9.28 -9.64
CA LYS A 241 41.53 9.58 -10.53
C LYS A 241 41.42 8.75 -11.80
N LEU A 242 40.89 9.40 -12.84
CA LEU A 242 41.15 9.07 -14.24
C LEU A 242 42.67 9.00 -14.46
N LYS A 243 43.17 7.83 -14.83
CA LYS A 243 44.47 7.71 -15.49
C LYS A 243 44.22 7.58 -16.99
N GLU A 244 44.88 8.47 -17.71
CA GLU A 244 45.06 8.50 -19.16
C GLU A 244 45.62 7.18 -19.71
#